data_AF-A0A1V5M6T7-F1
#
_entry.id   AF-A0A1V5M6T7-F1
#
_cell.length_a   1.000
_cell.length_b   1.000
_cell.length_c   1.000
_cell.angle_alpha   90.00
_cell.angle_beta   90.00
_cell.angle_gamma   90.00
#
_symmetry.space_group_name_H-M   'P 1'
#
loop_
_entity.id
_entity.type
_entity.pdbx_description
1 polymer ?
#
loop_
_entity_poly.entity_id
_entity_poly.type
_entity_poly.pdbx_seq_one_letter_code
_entity_poly.pdbx_strand_id
1 'polypeptide(L)'
;MAEQYVPVTRNDILTHAWTRALMRRVEEAGVSEAAFLGGLLATPARIRPEHHAAFKKALLLQDWIQGKPVLQIEKRYGVYAGEAQRLAEEASWLTGCLAETAGAQAWIAEWIKHLLVLKDRIQFGLPDTALGWVPVIQDRRITRGAILALVERGYRSLEQIPAADMERLRDILPPGVLESIPRFPAGKPPEEPASPPASHEPLENVVELDEGRPNRMVVNGRPVSLTLIQFQLVRCLAKRARSCVDYETILREVWPDSVGDRKQISRQKKWILAKIQAMTQSPAEGWIETIPGAGLLLHARVKSR
;
A
#
# COMPACT_ATOMS: atom_id res chain seq x y z
N MET A 1 19.66 -7.11 28.08
CA MET A 1 20.59 -7.54 27.00
C MET A 1 19.73 -7.72 25.75
N ALA A 2 19.84 -6.81 24.78
CA ALA A 2 18.91 -6.72 23.66
C ALA A 2 19.24 -7.77 22.59
N GLU A 3 18.24 -8.55 22.18
CA GLU A 3 18.32 -9.56 21.11
C GLU A 3 18.84 -8.92 19.82
N GLN A 4 20.05 -9.30 19.40
CA GLN A 4 20.62 -8.83 18.16
C GLN A 4 20.10 -9.72 17.02
N TYR A 5 19.00 -9.31 16.37
CA TYR A 5 18.34 -10.06 15.28
C TYR A 5 19.20 -10.37 14.05
N VAL A 6 20.37 -9.74 13.93
CA VAL A 6 21.33 -10.06 12.88
C VAL A 6 22.70 -10.18 13.54
N PRO A 7 23.27 -11.38 13.63
CA PRO A 7 24.53 -11.58 14.32
C PRO A 7 25.65 -10.91 13.52
N VAL A 8 26.61 -10.26 14.20
CA VAL A 8 27.84 -9.78 13.58
C VAL A 8 28.99 -10.47 14.28
N THR A 9 29.79 -11.21 13.52
CA THR A 9 30.90 -11.95 14.12
C THR A 9 32.07 -11.02 14.43
N ARG A 10 32.94 -11.40 15.38
CA ARG A 10 34.20 -10.68 15.62
C ARG A 10 35.05 -10.59 14.34
N ASN A 11 35.04 -11.64 13.52
CA ASN A 11 35.73 -11.66 12.24
C ASN A 11 35.14 -10.63 11.26
N ASP A 12 33.82 -10.47 11.22
CA ASP A 12 33.16 -9.46 10.36
C ASP A 12 33.60 -8.04 10.70
N ILE A 13 33.77 -7.75 11.99
CA ILE A 13 34.23 -6.45 12.50
C ILE A 13 35.69 -6.24 12.13
N LEU A 14 36.57 -7.18 12.50
CA LEU A 14 38.02 -7.07 12.26
C LEU A 14 38.35 -6.97 10.77
N THR A 15 37.61 -7.68 9.93
CA THR A 15 37.80 -7.64 8.49
C THR A 15 37.05 -6.51 7.82
N HIS A 16 36.24 -5.72 8.53
CA HIS A 16 35.35 -4.72 7.97
C HIS A 16 34.47 -5.23 6.81
N ALA A 17 34.03 -6.49 6.87
CA ALA A 17 33.36 -7.18 5.77
C ALA A 17 32.12 -6.40 5.26
N TRP A 18 31.26 -5.95 6.17
CA TRP A 18 30.01 -5.26 5.83
C TRP A 18 30.20 -3.81 5.37
N THR A 19 31.27 -3.14 5.82
CA THR A 19 31.63 -1.82 5.30
C THR A 19 32.08 -1.92 3.86
N ARG A 20 32.96 -2.88 3.53
CA ARG A 20 33.38 -3.12 2.15
C ARG A 20 32.22 -3.53 1.25
N ALA A 21 31.33 -4.38 1.75
CA ALA A 21 30.13 -4.78 1.02
C ALA A 21 29.20 -3.59 0.74
N LEU A 22 29.09 -2.64 1.67
CA LEU A 22 28.32 -1.41 1.48
C LEU A 22 28.98 -0.50 0.43
N MET A 23 30.29 -0.26 0.52
CA MET A 23 31.03 0.55 -0.45
C MET A 23 30.86 0.02 -1.88
N ARG A 24 31.11 -1.29 -2.06
CA ARG A 24 30.92 -1.95 -3.34
C ARG A 24 29.51 -1.76 -3.91
N ARG A 25 28.49 -1.83 -3.05
CA ARG A 25 27.11 -1.62 -3.48
C ARG A 25 26.82 -0.17 -3.90
N VAL A 26 27.41 0.81 -3.21
CA VAL A 26 27.28 2.22 -3.56
C VAL A 26 27.92 2.48 -4.92
N GLU A 27 29.11 1.92 -5.15
CA GLU A 27 29.81 1.97 -6.44
C GLU A 27 28.96 1.34 -7.56
N GLU A 28 28.43 0.13 -7.35
CA GLU A 28 27.56 -0.57 -8.32
C GLU A 28 26.27 0.18 -8.63
N ALA A 29 25.71 0.92 -7.65
CA ALA A 29 24.48 1.68 -7.83
C ALA A 29 24.70 3.02 -8.56
N GLY A 30 25.95 3.44 -8.79
CA GLY A 30 26.28 4.74 -9.40
C GLY A 30 25.84 5.94 -8.57
N VAL A 31 25.49 5.74 -7.28
CA VAL A 31 25.02 6.81 -6.39
C VAL A 31 26.25 7.51 -5.82
N SER A 32 26.84 8.40 -6.62
CA SER A 32 28.08 9.11 -6.26
C SER A 32 27.88 10.19 -5.17
N GLU A 33 26.64 10.54 -4.79
CA GLU A 33 26.36 11.76 -4.01
C GLU A 33 25.42 11.56 -2.80
N ALA A 34 25.43 10.39 -2.16
CA ALA A 34 24.86 10.34 -0.81
C ALA A 34 25.84 11.02 0.15
N ALA A 35 25.75 12.35 0.33
CA ALA A 35 26.63 13.14 1.19
C ALA A 35 26.84 12.52 2.59
N PHE A 36 25.81 11.86 3.11
CA PHE A 36 25.87 11.08 4.35
C PHE A 36 26.83 9.86 4.26
N LEU A 37 26.68 9.02 3.23
CA LEU A 37 27.55 7.87 3.03
C LEU A 37 28.98 8.30 2.68
N GLY A 38 29.13 9.35 1.86
CA GLY A 38 30.42 9.95 1.55
C GLY A 38 31.16 10.39 2.82
N GLY A 39 30.51 11.16 3.70
CA GLY A 39 31.12 11.60 4.96
C GLY A 39 31.41 10.47 5.96
N LEU A 40 30.54 9.45 6.03
CA LEU A 40 30.73 8.29 6.91
C LEU A 40 31.85 7.36 6.42
N LEU A 41 31.94 7.14 5.11
CA LEU A 41 32.91 6.24 4.48
C LEU A 41 34.28 6.91 4.27
N ALA A 42 34.33 8.23 4.09
CA ALA A 42 35.58 8.98 3.95
C ALA A 42 36.42 9.04 5.24
N THR A 43 35.83 8.74 6.40
CA THR A 43 36.57 8.73 7.68
C THR A 43 36.47 7.34 8.35
N PRO A 44 37.32 6.37 7.96
CA PRO A 44 37.30 5.02 8.53
C PRO A 44 37.42 4.99 10.07
N ALA A 45 38.11 5.97 10.66
CA ALA A 45 38.24 6.12 12.11
C ALA A 45 36.93 6.39 12.86
N ARG A 46 35.85 6.81 12.16
CA ARG A 46 34.51 6.99 12.73
C ARG A 46 33.68 5.69 12.73
N ILE A 47 34.16 4.62 12.10
CA ILE A 47 33.45 3.35 12.03
C ILE A 47 33.64 2.61 13.35
N ARG A 48 32.54 2.43 14.08
CA ARG A 48 32.48 1.71 15.35
C ARG A 48 31.82 0.34 15.14
N PRO A 49 31.95 -0.61 16.08
CA PRO A 49 31.30 -1.91 15.97
C PRO A 49 29.80 -1.85 15.67
N GLU A 50 29.08 -0.88 16.23
CA GLU A 50 27.65 -0.65 15.95
C GLU A 50 27.36 -0.31 14.48
N HIS A 51 28.28 0.38 13.79
CA HIS A 51 28.14 0.70 12.38
C HIS A 51 28.23 -0.56 11.51
N HIS A 52 29.07 -1.53 11.87
CA HIS A 52 29.13 -2.82 11.16
C HIS A 52 27.80 -3.56 11.22
N ALA A 53 27.14 -3.56 12.38
CA ALA A 53 25.82 -4.15 12.53
C ALA A 53 24.76 -3.40 11.71
N ALA A 54 24.79 -2.06 11.72
CA ALA A 54 23.89 -1.24 10.92
C ALA A 54 24.07 -1.50 9.41
N PHE A 55 25.31 -1.58 8.92
CA PHE A 55 25.60 -1.86 7.51
C PHE A 55 25.12 -3.24 7.09
N LYS A 56 25.33 -4.26 7.91
CA LYS A 56 24.82 -5.61 7.66
C LYS A 56 23.29 -5.61 7.53
N LYS A 57 22.59 -4.96 8.47
CA LYS A 57 21.13 -4.82 8.45
C LYS A 57 20.64 -4.06 7.21
N ALA A 58 21.28 -2.95 6.85
CA ALA A 58 20.92 -2.16 5.68
C ALA A 58 21.08 -2.96 4.38
N LEU A 59 22.18 -3.70 4.23
CA LEU A 59 22.41 -4.57 3.06
C LEU A 59 21.39 -5.71 2.99
N LEU A 60 21.05 -6.32 4.12
CA LEU A 60 20.00 -7.33 4.22
C LEU A 60 18.66 -6.75 3.75
N LEU A 61 18.25 -5.61 4.31
CA LEU A 61 17.00 -4.95 3.94
C LEU A 61 16.99 -4.52 2.47
N GLN A 62 18.14 -4.11 1.92
CA GLN A 62 18.25 -3.80 0.50
C GLN A 62 18.00 -5.04 -0.37
N ASP A 63 18.64 -6.17 -0.06
CA ASP A 63 18.43 -7.43 -0.76
C ASP A 63 16.98 -7.93 -0.60
N TRP A 64 16.39 -7.71 0.57
CA TRP A 64 14.99 -8.01 0.88
C TRP A 64 14.02 -7.22 0.00
N ILE A 65 14.16 -5.89 -0.08
CA ILE A 65 13.31 -5.03 -0.94
C ILE A 65 13.66 -5.13 -2.43
N GLN A 66 14.76 -5.77 -2.80
CA GLN A 66 15.05 -6.14 -4.20
C GLN A 66 14.34 -7.43 -4.61
N GLY A 67 13.60 -8.07 -3.70
CA GLY A 67 12.90 -9.31 -4.00
C GLY A 67 13.79 -10.55 -4.01
N LYS A 68 14.98 -10.52 -3.40
CA LYS A 68 15.84 -11.72 -3.39
C LYS A 68 15.16 -12.89 -2.66
N PRO A 69 15.34 -14.15 -3.10
CA PRO A 69 14.79 -15.31 -2.42
C PRO A 69 15.28 -15.40 -0.97
N VAL A 70 14.39 -15.80 -0.06
CA VAL A 70 14.68 -15.88 1.39
C VAL A 70 15.91 -16.75 1.66
N LEU A 71 16.02 -17.91 1.01
CA LEU A 71 17.16 -18.80 1.15
C LEU A 71 18.50 -18.13 0.78
N GLN A 72 18.53 -17.21 -0.18
CA GLN A 72 19.75 -16.47 -0.51
C GLN A 72 20.09 -15.44 0.58
N ILE A 73 19.08 -14.81 1.17
CA ILE A 73 19.23 -13.88 2.29
C ILE A 73 19.76 -14.62 3.52
N GLU A 74 19.17 -15.77 3.87
CA GLU A 74 19.59 -16.59 4.99
C GLU A 74 21.06 -17.01 4.86
N LYS A 75 21.44 -17.56 3.70
CA LYS A 75 22.83 -17.97 3.42
C LYS A 75 23.81 -16.81 3.47
N ARG A 76 23.45 -15.65 2.90
CA ARG A 76 24.36 -14.50 2.80
C ARG A 76 24.58 -13.81 4.13
N TYR A 77 23.53 -13.66 4.92
CA TYR A 77 23.57 -12.87 6.16
C TYR A 77 23.66 -13.73 7.42
N GLY A 78 23.54 -15.06 7.32
CA GLY A 78 23.60 -15.96 8.46
C GLY A 78 22.43 -15.72 9.43
N VAL A 79 21.23 -15.56 8.87
CA VAL A 79 19.98 -15.34 9.61
C VAL A 79 18.95 -16.36 9.17
N TYR A 80 17.91 -16.56 9.97
CA TYR A 80 16.72 -17.29 9.57
C TYR A 80 15.65 -16.36 8.99
N ALA A 81 14.71 -16.91 8.22
CA ALA A 81 13.60 -16.18 7.61
C ALA A 81 12.82 -15.32 8.63
N GLY A 82 12.56 -15.85 9.83
CA GLY A 82 11.86 -15.13 10.88
C GLY A 82 12.63 -13.93 11.43
N GLU A 83 13.97 -14.02 11.49
CA GLU A 83 14.82 -12.90 11.92
C GLU A 83 14.87 -11.79 10.86
N ALA A 84 14.99 -12.17 9.59
CA ALA A 84 14.90 -11.24 8.47
C ALA A 84 13.54 -10.52 8.43
N GLN A 85 12.45 -11.26 8.67
CA GLN A 85 11.11 -10.69 8.73
C GLN A 85 10.94 -9.73 9.93
N ARG A 86 11.40 -10.10 11.13
CA ARG A 86 11.33 -9.22 12.30
C ARG A 86 12.14 -7.93 12.10
N LEU A 87 13.34 -8.04 11.54
CA LEU A 87 14.12 -6.86 11.16
C LEU A 87 13.36 -5.96 10.17
N ALA A 88 12.70 -6.56 9.19
CA ALA A 88 11.90 -5.83 8.21
C ALA A 88 10.66 -5.15 8.85
N GLU A 89 9.97 -5.82 9.77
CA GLU A 89 8.85 -5.25 10.53
C GLU A 89 9.31 -4.03 11.35
N GLU A 90 10.41 -4.16 12.11
CA GLU A 90 10.99 -3.07 12.89
C GLU A 90 11.44 -1.90 12.00
N ALA A 91 12.14 -2.19 10.91
CA ALA A 91 12.61 -1.17 9.98
C ALA A 91 11.47 -0.46 9.24
N SER A 92 10.39 -1.18 8.91
CA SER A 92 9.18 -0.60 8.33
C SER A 92 8.54 0.39 9.30
N TRP A 93 8.40 -0.01 10.58
CA TRP A 93 7.88 0.88 11.61
C TRP A 93 8.72 2.15 11.76
N LEU A 94 10.05 2.03 11.88
CA LEU A 94 10.96 3.18 11.95
C LEU A 94 10.87 4.08 10.71
N THR A 95 10.72 3.50 9.52
CA THR A 95 10.55 4.26 8.27
C THR A 95 9.21 5.01 8.26
N GLY A 96 8.15 4.41 8.81
CA GLY A 96 6.87 5.08 9.03
C GLY A 96 6.98 6.28 9.97
N CYS A 97 7.63 6.11 11.13
CA CYS A 97 7.90 7.21 12.05
C CYS A 97 8.74 8.33 11.40
N LEU A 98 9.72 7.97 10.56
CA LEU A 98 10.48 8.95 9.81
C LEU A 98 9.59 9.74 8.83
N ALA A 99 8.64 9.08 8.16
CA ALA A 99 7.69 9.75 7.27
C ALA A 99 6.77 10.72 8.04
N GLU A 100 6.30 10.31 9.22
CA GLU A 100 5.44 11.14 10.09
C GLU A 100 6.18 12.37 10.61
N THR A 101 7.40 12.18 11.12
CA THR A 101 8.25 13.29 11.61
C THR A 101 8.64 14.25 10.48
N ALA A 102 8.96 13.74 9.30
CA ALA A 102 9.21 14.57 8.11
C ALA A 102 7.97 15.39 7.72
N GLY A 103 6.78 14.79 7.80
CA GLY A 103 5.51 15.49 7.57
C GLY A 103 5.25 16.61 8.56
N ALA A 104 5.51 16.37 9.85
CA ALA A 104 5.38 17.38 10.90
C ALA A 104 6.35 18.57 10.73
N GLN A 105 7.52 18.32 10.13
CA GLN A 105 8.53 19.34 9.82
C GLN A 105 8.31 20.02 8.45
N ALA A 106 7.16 19.78 7.80
CA ALA A 106 6.82 20.33 6.48
C ALA A 106 7.87 20.01 5.38
N TRP A 107 8.46 18.81 5.43
CA TRP A 107 9.33 18.34 4.34
C TRP A 107 8.55 18.20 3.02
N ILE A 108 9.28 18.21 1.91
CA ILE A 108 8.73 18.08 0.57
C ILE A 108 7.87 16.81 0.46
N ALA A 109 6.64 16.96 -0.03
CA ALA A 109 5.65 15.88 -0.10
C ALA A 109 6.11 14.63 -0.86
N GLU A 110 6.98 14.80 -1.87
CA GLU A 110 7.55 13.67 -2.61
C GLU A 110 8.47 12.80 -1.75
N TRP A 111 9.24 13.39 -0.83
CA TRP A 111 10.07 12.63 0.11
C TRP A 111 9.23 11.79 1.06
N ILE A 112 8.13 12.36 1.57
CA ILE A 112 7.19 11.63 2.43
C ILE A 112 6.59 10.45 1.66
N LYS A 113 6.21 10.64 0.38
CA LYS A 113 5.71 9.58 -0.48
C LYS A 113 6.75 8.50 -0.73
N HIS A 114 8.01 8.86 -0.98
CA HIS A 114 9.10 7.89 -1.11
C HIS A 114 9.31 7.08 0.17
N LEU A 115 9.24 7.70 1.35
CA LEU A 115 9.35 7.00 2.63
C LEU A 115 8.20 6.02 2.87
N LEU A 116 6.96 6.40 2.51
CA LEU A 116 5.80 5.50 2.63
C LEU A 116 5.90 4.31 1.66
N VAL A 117 6.36 4.54 0.42
CA VAL A 117 6.63 3.45 -0.53
C VAL A 117 7.74 2.53 0.01
N LEU A 118 8.82 3.10 0.54
CA LEU A 118 9.92 2.34 1.12
C LEU A 118 9.46 1.51 2.32
N LYS A 119 8.63 2.08 3.19
CA LYS A 119 8.00 1.38 4.32
C LYS A 119 7.27 0.11 3.84
N ASP A 120 6.39 0.23 2.84
CA ASP A 120 5.62 -0.92 2.34
C ASP A 120 6.54 -1.97 1.70
N ARG A 121 7.54 -1.52 0.92
CA ARG A 121 8.55 -2.42 0.34
C ARG A 121 9.35 -3.16 1.40
N ILE A 122 9.77 -2.48 2.46
CA ILE A 122 10.47 -3.07 3.60
C ILE A 122 9.55 -4.08 4.28
N GLN A 123 8.32 -3.71 4.62
CA GLN A 123 7.40 -4.59 5.36
C GLN A 123 7.18 -5.93 4.66
N PHE A 124 6.99 -5.92 3.34
CA PHE A 124 6.63 -7.11 2.58
C PHE A 124 7.79 -7.73 1.79
N GLY A 125 8.95 -7.05 1.75
CA GLY A 125 10.12 -7.48 0.99
C GLY A 125 9.91 -7.48 -0.50
N LEU A 126 9.24 -6.45 -1.00
CA LEU A 126 8.81 -6.37 -2.39
C LEU A 126 9.67 -5.37 -3.18
N PRO A 127 10.05 -5.70 -4.43
CA PRO A 127 10.60 -4.72 -5.36
C PRO A 127 9.57 -3.66 -5.72
N ASP A 128 10.04 -2.55 -6.29
CA ASP A 128 9.21 -1.47 -6.80
C ASP A 128 8.21 -1.94 -7.86
N THR A 129 8.62 -2.89 -8.71
CA THR A 129 7.78 -3.55 -9.72
C THR A 129 6.63 -4.36 -9.12
N ALA A 130 6.65 -4.63 -7.81
CA ALA A 130 5.67 -5.44 -7.11
C ALA A 130 4.72 -4.61 -6.20
N LEU A 131 4.78 -3.28 -6.25
CA LEU A 131 3.95 -2.41 -5.38
C LEU A 131 2.44 -2.62 -5.56
N GLY A 132 1.98 -3.02 -6.76
CA GLY A 132 0.58 -3.34 -7.02
C GLY A 132 0.05 -4.52 -6.20
N TRP A 133 0.95 -5.33 -5.64
CA TRP A 133 0.61 -6.51 -4.83
C TRP A 133 0.47 -6.21 -3.33
N VAL A 134 0.80 -5.00 -2.86
CA VAL A 134 0.73 -4.59 -1.44
C VAL A 134 -0.65 -4.86 -0.80
N PRO A 135 -1.79 -4.50 -1.43
CA PRO A 135 -3.11 -4.76 -0.84
C PRO A 135 -3.41 -6.26 -0.66
N VAL A 136 -2.82 -7.11 -1.51
CA VAL A 136 -3.09 -8.55 -1.55
C VAL A 136 -2.26 -9.29 -0.49
N ILE A 137 -0.99 -8.93 -0.35
CA ILE A 137 -0.11 -9.51 0.66
C ILE A 137 -0.51 -9.07 2.08
N GLN A 138 -1.03 -7.85 2.24
CA GLN A 138 -1.55 -7.35 3.51
C GLN A 138 -2.69 -8.20 4.06
N ASP A 139 -3.53 -8.73 3.17
CA ASP A 139 -4.64 -9.60 3.54
C ASP A 139 -4.22 -11.07 3.74
N ARG A 140 -2.91 -11.35 3.74
CA ARG A 140 -2.30 -12.67 3.99
C ARG A 140 -2.81 -13.79 3.08
N ARG A 141 -3.44 -13.46 1.96
CA ARG A 141 -3.96 -14.45 0.99
C ARG A 141 -2.85 -15.06 0.13
N ILE A 142 -1.73 -14.36 0.00
CA ILE A 142 -0.61 -14.73 -0.87
C ILE A 142 0.74 -14.55 -0.14
N THR A 143 1.71 -15.41 -0.46
CA THR A 143 3.06 -15.31 0.09
C THR A 143 3.95 -14.37 -0.72
N ARG A 144 5.00 -13.83 -0.08
CA ARG A 144 6.06 -13.06 -0.76
C ARG A 144 6.64 -13.83 -1.96
N GLY A 145 6.93 -15.12 -1.79
CA GLY A 145 7.50 -15.95 -2.85
C GLY A 145 6.60 -16.07 -4.07
N ALA A 146 5.29 -16.25 -3.87
CA ALA A 146 4.33 -16.32 -4.96
C ALA A 146 4.23 -14.98 -5.73
N ILE A 147 4.24 -13.84 -5.02
CA ILE A 147 4.27 -12.52 -5.66
C ILE A 147 5.53 -12.35 -6.50
N LEU A 148 6.70 -12.71 -5.99
CA LEU A 148 7.95 -12.60 -6.74
C LEU A 148 7.93 -13.48 -8.00
N ALA A 149 7.42 -14.70 -7.90
CA ALA A 149 7.26 -15.59 -9.05
C ALA A 149 6.30 -15.04 -10.12
N LEU A 150 5.29 -14.25 -9.72
CA LEU A 150 4.38 -13.56 -10.64
C LEU A 150 5.04 -12.36 -11.30
N VAL A 151 5.80 -11.58 -10.53
CA VAL A 151 6.54 -10.41 -11.03
C VAL A 151 7.62 -10.82 -12.02
N GLU A 152 8.30 -11.95 -11.79
CA GLU A 152 9.25 -12.56 -12.74
C GLU A 152 8.59 -12.91 -14.08
N ARG A 153 7.28 -13.24 -14.07
CA ARG A 153 6.47 -13.48 -15.27
C ARG A 153 5.88 -12.20 -15.87
N GLY A 154 6.18 -11.03 -15.30
CA GLY A 154 5.73 -9.72 -15.77
C GLY A 154 4.44 -9.20 -15.15
N TYR A 155 3.78 -9.95 -14.26
CA TYR A 155 2.54 -9.51 -13.61
C TYR A 155 2.83 -8.59 -12.42
N ARG A 156 2.55 -7.29 -12.57
CA ARG A 156 2.82 -6.28 -11.53
C ARG A 156 1.65 -6.01 -10.59
N SER A 157 0.48 -6.55 -10.91
CA SER A 157 -0.70 -6.52 -10.05
C SER A 157 -1.72 -7.59 -10.46
N LEU A 158 -2.74 -7.80 -9.64
CA LEU A 158 -3.83 -8.74 -9.94
C LEU A 158 -4.59 -8.37 -11.23
N GLU A 159 -4.77 -7.08 -11.50
CA GLU A 159 -5.51 -6.58 -12.65
C GLU A 159 -4.80 -6.85 -13.98
N GLN A 160 -3.50 -7.12 -13.95
CA GLN A 160 -2.70 -7.39 -15.15
C GLN A 160 -2.73 -8.86 -15.57
N ILE A 161 -3.33 -9.76 -14.78
CA ILE A 161 -3.40 -11.18 -15.09
C ILE A 161 -4.54 -11.41 -16.10
N PRO A 162 -4.24 -11.84 -17.35
CA PRO A 162 -5.28 -12.18 -18.32
C PRO A 162 -6.04 -13.41 -17.86
N ALA A 163 -7.35 -13.46 -18.16
CA ALA A 163 -8.18 -14.64 -17.89
C ALA A 163 -7.61 -15.94 -18.49
N ALA A 164 -6.92 -15.84 -19.64
CA ALA A 164 -6.29 -16.98 -20.30
C ALA A 164 -5.10 -17.59 -19.52
N ASP A 165 -4.44 -16.80 -18.66
CA ASP A 165 -3.30 -17.25 -17.87
C ASP A 165 -3.72 -17.77 -16.49
N MET A 166 -4.97 -17.53 -16.08
CA MET A 166 -5.51 -17.94 -14.77
C MET A 166 -5.39 -19.45 -14.52
N GLU A 167 -5.62 -20.28 -15.54
CA GLU A 167 -5.45 -21.74 -15.43
C GLU A 167 -3.99 -22.12 -15.16
N ARG A 168 -3.03 -21.42 -15.78
CA ARG A 168 -1.59 -21.68 -15.61
C ARG A 168 -1.04 -21.20 -14.26
N LEU A 169 -1.77 -20.32 -13.57
CA LEU A 169 -1.37 -19.76 -12.27
C LEU A 169 -1.89 -20.54 -11.07
N ARG A 170 -2.70 -21.60 -11.28
CA ARG A 170 -3.19 -22.50 -10.22
C ARG A 170 -2.08 -23.16 -9.40
N ASP A 171 -0.93 -23.40 -10.02
CA ASP A 171 0.21 -24.03 -9.35
C ASP A 171 0.98 -23.06 -8.44
N ILE A 172 0.74 -21.75 -8.57
CA ILE A 172 1.50 -20.69 -7.89
C ILE A 172 0.61 -19.94 -6.88
N LEU A 173 -0.67 -19.76 -7.22
CA LEU A 173 -1.62 -19.00 -6.43
C LEU A 173 -2.56 -19.92 -5.65
N PRO A 174 -2.78 -19.67 -4.35
CA PRO A 174 -3.82 -20.36 -3.58
C PRO A 174 -5.21 -20.17 -4.22
N PRO A 175 -6.12 -21.17 -4.11
CA PRO A 175 -7.47 -21.11 -4.69
C PRO A 175 -8.24 -19.84 -4.28
N GLY A 176 -8.17 -19.47 -3.00
CA GLY A 176 -8.85 -18.27 -2.48
C GLY A 176 -8.31 -16.94 -3.03
N VAL A 177 -7.07 -16.90 -3.54
CA VAL A 177 -6.55 -15.73 -4.27
C VAL A 177 -7.17 -15.68 -5.66
N LEU A 178 -7.17 -16.80 -6.38
CA LEU A 178 -7.70 -16.92 -7.74
C LEU A 178 -9.18 -16.55 -7.82
N GLU A 179 -9.96 -16.96 -6.83
CA GLU A 179 -11.39 -16.64 -6.73
C GLU A 179 -11.66 -15.17 -6.45
N SER A 180 -10.71 -14.48 -5.82
CA SER A 180 -10.81 -13.06 -5.51
C SER A 180 -10.36 -12.13 -6.65
N ILE A 181 -9.82 -12.70 -7.74
CA ILE A 181 -9.41 -11.93 -8.91
C ILE A 181 -10.67 -11.57 -9.71
N PRO A 182 -10.96 -10.27 -9.95
CA PRO A 182 -12.04 -9.89 -10.83
C PRO A 182 -11.80 -10.51 -12.21
N ARG A 183 -12.72 -11.40 -12.63
CA ARG A 183 -12.67 -12.04 -13.94
C ARG A 183 -12.96 -10.99 -15.00
N PHE A 184 -11.91 -10.38 -15.55
CA PHE A 184 -12.05 -9.58 -16.74
C PHE A 184 -12.18 -10.53 -17.93
N PRO A 185 -13.27 -10.46 -18.72
CA PRO A 185 -13.40 -11.28 -19.92
C PRO A 185 -12.23 -10.97 -20.86
N ALA A 186 -11.66 -12.03 -21.44
CA ALA A 186 -10.51 -11.94 -22.32
C ALA A 186 -10.82 -11.04 -23.54
N GLY A 187 -10.08 -9.94 -23.67
CA GLY A 187 -9.76 -9.28 -24.93
C GLY A 187 -10.88 -8.47 -25.60
N LYS A 188 -10.73 -7.15 -25.55
CA LYS A 188 -10.81 -6.33 -26.78
C LYS A 188 -9.52 -5.50 -26.85
N PRO A 189 -8.90 -5.31 -28.04
CA PRO A 189 -7.75 -4.41 -28.20
C PRO A 189 -8.12 -2.99 -27.75
N PRO A 190 -7.14 -2.11 -27.47
CA PRO A 190 -7.43 -0.75 -27.03
C PRO A 190 -8.19 -0.02 -28.14
N GLU A 191 -9.50 0.10 -28.01
CA GLU A 191 -10.29 1.01 -28.81
C GLU A 191 -9.89 2.43 -28.34
N GLU A 192 -9.26 3.15 -29.26
CA GLU A 192 -9.07 4.60 -29.21
C GLU A 192 -10.34 5.32 -28.70
N PRO A 193 -10.19 6.50 -28.06
CA PRO A 193 -11.28 7.17 -27.36
C PRO A 193 -12.43 7.53 -28.31
N ALA A 194 -13.43 6.66 -28.39
CA ALA A 194 -14.69 6.96 -29.05
C ALA A 194 -15.48 7.94 -28.18
N SER A 195 -15.92 9.02 -28.83
CA SER A 195 -16.65 10.16 -28.29
C SER A 195 -17.87 9.78 -27.43
N PRO A 196 -18.32 10.66 -26.52
CA PRO A 196 -19.29 10.31 -25.48
C PRO A 196 -20.69 10.03 -26.08
N PRO A 197 -21.35 8.91 -25.74
CA PRO A 197 -22.78 8.78 -25.98
C PRO A 197 -23.56 9.29 -24.77
N ALA A 198 -24.34 10.33 -25.07
CA ALA A 198 -25.72 10.58 -24.65
C ALA A 198 -26.12 10.29 -23.19
N SER A 199 -26.34 11.39 -22.47
CA SER A 199 -27.38 11.60 -21.45
C SER A 199 -28.29 10.41 -21.15
N HIS A 200 -28.03 9.72 -20.03
CA HIS A 200 -29.00 8.87 -19.36
C HIS A 200 -29.70 9.70 -18.26
N GLU A 201 -31.03 9.79 -18.34
CA GLU A 201 -31.88 10.38 -17.30
C GLU A 201 -31.66 9.69 -15.93
N PRO A 202 -31.65 10.43 -14.81
CA PRO A 202 -31.26 9.90 -13.51
C PRO A 202 -32.35 9.03 -12.91
N LEU A 203 -32.10 7.72 -12.83
CA LEU A 203 -32.76 6.86 -11.85
C LEU A 203 -32.46 7.41 -10.45
N GLU A 204 -33.48 7.79 -9.67
CA GLU A 204 -33.29 8.34 -8.32
C GLU A 204 -32.66 7.29 -7.38
N ASN A 205 -31.35 7.37 -7.18
CA ASN A 205 -30.60 6.54 -6.23
C ASN A 205 -31.08 6.76 -4.79
N VAL A 206 -31.41 5.69 -4.05
CA VAL A 206 -31.86 5.76 -2.64
C VAL A 206 -30.83 5.09 -1.72
N VAL A 207 -30.45 5.81 -0.65
CA VAL A 207 -29.57 5.32 0.43
C VAL A 207 -30.34 5.32 1.75
N GLU A 208 -30.34 4.18 2.44
CA GLU A 208 -30.88 4.05 3.79
C GLU A 208 -29.76 3.74 4.79
N LEU A 209 -29.73 4.49 5.90
CA LEU A 209 -28.77 4.30 6.99
C LEU A 209 -29.54 3.94 8.26
N ASP A 210 -29.07 2.90 8.94
CA ASP A 210 -29.58 2.46 10.24
C ASP A 210 -28.60 2.95 11.32
N GLU A 211 -29.00 3.95 12.11
CA GLU A 211 -28.13 4.50 13.16
C GLU A 211 -27.88 3.50 14.30
N GLY A 212 -28.76 2.50 14.48
CA GLY A 212 -28.59 1.41 15.44
C GLY A 212 -27.59 0.34 14.99
N ARG A 213 -27.17 0.34 13.72
CA ARG A 213 -26.23 -0.64 13.14
C ARG A 213 -25.14 0.04 12.29
N PRO A 214 -24.10 0.64 12.91
CA PRO A 214 -23.09 1.47 12.24
C PRO A 214 -22.08 0.71 11.35
N ASN A 215 -22.42 -0.47 10.86
CA ASN A 215 -21.62 -1.32 9.97
C ASN A 215 -22.37 -1.69 8.68
N ARG A 216 -23.55 -1.08 8.43
CA ARG A 216 -24.41 -1.43 7.31
C ARG A 216 -25.10 -0.20 6.73
N MET A 217 -25.17 -0.17 5.41
CA MET A 217 -26.01 0.76 4.64
C MET A 217 -26.91 -0.09 3.73
N VAL A 218 -28.09 0.41 3.36
CA VAL A 218 -28.92 -0.19 2.32
C VAL A 218 -28.95 0.74 1.12
N VAL A 219 -28.65 0.23 -0.07
CA VAL A 219 -28.59 0.99 -1.32
C VAL A 219 -29.58 0.38 -2.30
N ASN A 220 -30.60 1.13 -2.71
CA ASN A 220 -31.70 0.64 -3.57
C ASN A 220 -32.28 -0.71 -3.06
N GLY A 221 -32.48 -0.85 -1.75
CA GLY A 221 -32.98 -2.07 -1.10
C GLY A 221 -31.95 -3.18 -0.87
N ARG A 222 -30.70 -3.03 -1.34
CA ARG A 222 -29.63 -4.03 -1.16
C ARG A 222 -28.68 -3.65 -0.02
N PRO A 223 -28.37 -4.56 0.91
CA PRO A 223 -27.48 -4.25 2.02
C PRO A 223 -26.00 -4.24 1.61
N VAL A 224 -25.27 -3.22 2.04
CA VAL A 224 -23.84 -3.02 1.83
C VAL A 224 -23.16 -2.94 3.20
N SER A 225 -22.20 -3.83 3.46
CA SER A 225 -21.43 -3.82 4.71
C SER A 225 -20.30 -2.78 4.66
N LEU A 226 -20.20 -1.93 5.67
CA LEU A 226 -19.24 -0.84 5.78
C LEU A 226 -18.35 -1.02 7.02
N THR A 227 -17.11 -0.55 6.94
CA THR A 227 -16.31 -0.32 8.15
C THR A 227 -16.85 0.92 8.88
N LEU A 228 -16.48 1.11 10.14
CA LEU A 228 -16.96 2.26 10.93
C LEU A 228 -16.60 3.61 10.27
N ILE A 229 -15.38 3.75 9.75
CA ILE A 229 -14.93 4.96 9.04
C ILE A 229 -15.72 5.17 7.75
N GLN A 230 -16.02 4.10 7.01
CA GLN A 230 -16.84 4.19 5.79
C GLN A 230 -18.26 4.59 6.11
N PHE A 231 -18.85 4.02 7.17
CA PHE A 231 -20.17 4.39 7.65
C PHE A 231 -20.21 5.85 8.10
N GLN A 232 -19.21 6.32 8.86
CA GLN A 232 -19.10 7.71 9.28
C GLN A 232 -18.99 8.67 8.08
N LEU A 233 -18.20 8.33 7.07
CA LEU A 233 -18.09 9.12 5.84
C LEU A 233 -19.42 9.19 5.10
N VAL A 234 -20.07 8.06 4.87
CA VAL A 234 -21.39 8.02 4.22
C VAL A 234 -22.42 8.80 5.04
N ARG A 235 -22.43 8.65 6.37
CA ARG A 235 -23.32 9.38 7.28
C ARG A 235 -23.08 10.89 7.21
N CYS A 236 -21.83 11.33 7.20
CA CYS A 236 -21.45 12.74 7.06
C CYS A 236 -22.01 13.36 5.77
N LEU A 237 -21.87 12.63 4.65
CA LEU A 237 -22.42 13.05 3.36
C LEU A 237 -23.94 12.96 3.30
N ALA A 238 -24.53 11.93 3.90
CA ALA A 238 -25.97 11.68 3.88
C ALA A 238 -26.76 12.72 4.68
N LYS A 239 -26.20 13.24 5.78
CA LYS A 239 -26.77 14.38 6.53
C LYS A 239 -26.94 15.63 5.67
N ARG A 240 -26.16 15.74 4.59
CA ARG A 240 -26.12 16.88 3.67
C ARG A 240 -26.26 16.39 2.22
N ALA A 241 -27.12 15.40 2.02
CA ALA A 241 -27.31 14.78 0.71
C ALA A 241 -27.65 15.85 -0.35
N ARG A 242 -27.13 15.67 -1.56
CA ARG A 242 -27.26 16.61 -2.69
C ARG A 242 -26.60 17.98 -2.45
N SER A 243 -25.82 18.15 -1.39
CA SER A 243 -24.97 19.33 -1.16
C SER A 243 -23.50 18.92 -1.08
N CYS A 244 -22.60 19.83 -1.46
CA CYS A 244 -21.17 19.63 -1.32
C CYS A 244 -20.79 19.73 0.16
N VAL A 245 -20.11 18.71 0.68
CA VAL A 245 -19.51 18.73 2.01
C VAL A 245 -18.02 18.98 1.85
N ASP A 246 -17.53 20.06 2.46
CA ASP A 246 -16.13 20.45 2.36
C ASP A 246 -15.19 19.50 3.11
N TYR A 247 -13.93 19.46 2.69
CA TYR A 247 -12.94 18.55 3.27
C TYR A 247 -12.73 18.75 4.77
N GLU A 248 -12.80 19.98 5.30
CA GLU A 248 -12.59 20.23 6.73
C GLU A 248 -13.75 19.67 7.55
N THR A 249 -14.98 19.85 7.08
CA THR A 249 -16.18 19.26 7.69
C THR A 249 -16.13 17.73 7.65
N ILE A 250 -15.71 17.13 6.53
CA ILE A 250 -15.54 15.67 6.44
C ILE A 250 -14.48 15.20 7.44
N LEU A 251 -13.33 15.86 7.51
CA LEU A 251 -12.25 15.47 8.43
C LEU A 251 -12.71 15.51 9.89
N ARG A 252 -13.37 16.61 10.29
CA ARG A 252 -13.87 16.81 11.65
C ARG A 252 -14.95 15.81 12.06
N GLU A 253 -15.86 15.44 11.16
CA GLU A 253 -16.98 14.55 11.50
C GLU A 253 -16.66 13.07 11.38
N VAL A 254 -15.74 12.69 10.48
CA VAL A 254 -15.36 11.29 10.26
C VAL A 254 -14.21 10.88 11.18
N TRP A 255 -13.31 11.80 11.52
CA TRP A 255 -12.20 11.56 12.45
C TRP A 255 -12.21 12.59 13.60
N PRO A 256 -13.22 12.58 14.49
CA PRO A 256 -13.28 13.54 15.61
C PRO A 256 -12.13 13.37 16.61
N ASP A 257 -11.73 12.12 16.86
CA ASP A 257 -10.72 11.75 17.87
C ASP A 257 -9.39 11.28 17.24
N SER A 258 -9.18 11.53 15.94
CA SER A 258 -7.98 11.06 15.22
C SER A 258 -7.64 11.96 14.03
N VAL A 259 -6.43 11.82 13.49
CA VAL A 259 -5.98 12.63 12.34
C VAL A 259 -6.40 11.95 11.04
N GLY A 260 -7.40 12.53 10.37
CA GLY A 260 -7.77 12.19 8.99
C GLY A 260 -6.99 13.01 7.95
N ASP A 261 -6.82 12.51 6.73
CA ASP A 261 -6.30 13.30 5.60
C ASP A 261 -7.16 13.19 4.32
N ARG A 262 -6.91 14.08 3.35
CA ARG A 262 -7.65 14.09 2.06
C ARG A 262 -7.40 12.84 1.21
N LYS A 263 -6.26 12.16 1.36
CA LYS A 263 -5.96 10.90 0.65
C LYS A 263 -6.77 9.76 1.22
N GLN A 264 -6.98 9.73 2.53
CA GLN A 264 -7.85 8.79 3.22
C GLN A 264 -9.30 9.02 2.81
N ILE A 265 -9.77 10.26 2.73
CA ILE A 265 -11.11 10.56 2.18
C ILE A 265 -11.27 9.99 0.77
N SER A 266 -10.29 10.23 -0.10
CA SER A 266 -10.30 9.74 -1.49
C SER A 266 -10.29 8.20 -1.56
N ARG A 267 -9.50 7.55 -0.70
CA ARG A 267 -9.42 6.08 -0.59
C ARG A 267 -10.73 5.48 -0.06
N GLN A 268 -11.30 6.04 1.00
CA GLN A 268 -12.57 5.59 1.57
C GLN A 268 -13.70 5.77 0.57
N LYS A 269 -13.76 6.91 -0.14
CA LYS A 269 -14.67 7.12 -1.26
C LYS A 269 -14.54 6.00 -2.30
N LYS A 270 -13.32 5.72 -2.78
CA LYS A 270 -13.07 4.66 -3.77
C LYS A 270 -13.58 3.29 -3.29
N TRP A 271 -13.35 2.95 -2.03
CA TRP A 271 -13.81 1.68 -1.45
C TRP A 271 -15.33 1.62 -1.27
N ILE A 272 -15.97 2.71 -0.86
CA ILE A 272 -17.44 2.79 -0.78
C ILE A 272 -18.05 2.59 -2.16
N LEU A 273 -17.54 3.30 -3.17
CA LEU A 273 -18.01 3.18 -4.55
C LEU A 273 -17.84 1.76 -5.11
N ALA A 274 -16.71 1.10 -4.85
CA ALA A 274 -16.49 -0.28 -5.24
C ALA A 274 -17.49 -1.24 -4.57
N LYS A 275 -17.79 -1.03 -3.29
CA LYS A 275 -18.80 -1.82 -2.55
C LYS A 275 -20.22 -1.60 -3.08
N ILE A 276 -20.57 -0.36 -3.44
CA ILE A 276 -21.86 -0.05 -4.07
C ILE A 276 -21.96 -0.75 -5.42
N GLN A 277 -20.96 -0.59 -6.30
CA GLN A 277 -20.94 -1.20 -7.64
C GLN A 277 -21.06 -2.72 -7.58
N ALA A 278 -20.32 -3.37 -6.67
CA ALA A 278 -20.38 -4.81 -6.47
C ALA A 278 -21.80 -5.28 -6.08
N MET A 279 -22.54 -4.48 -5.32
CA MET A 279 -23.85 -4.86 -4.78
C MET A 279 -25.01 -4.42 -5.66
N THR A 280 -24.93 -3.28 -6.35
CA THR A 280 -26.05 -2.74 -7.16
C THR A 280 -25.96 -3.09 -8.64
N GLN A 281 -24.79 -3.51 -9.13
CA GLN A 281 -24.50 -3.69 -10.56
C GLN A 281 -24.73 -2.40 -11.40
N SER A 282 -24.88 -1.25 -10.75
CA SER A 282 -24.98 0.06 -11.39
C SER A 282 -23.60 0.72 -11.48
N PRO A 283 -23.35 1.61 -12.44
CA PRO A 283 -22.12 2.38 -12.51
C PRO A 283 -21.85 3.11 -11.19
N ALA A 284 -20.62 3.00 -10.68
CA ALA A 284 -20.20 3.74 -9.49
C ALA A 284 -20.17 5.26 -9.73
N GLU A 285 -19.99 5.64 -11.01
CA GLU A 285 -20.04 7.01 -11.52
C GLU A 285 -21.48 7.52 -11.39
N GLY A 286 -21.74 8.29 -10.33
CA GLY A 286 -23.07 8.83 -10.04
C GLY A 286 -23.53 8.70 -8.59
N TRP A 287 -22.74 8.06 -7.71
CA TRP A 287 -23.09 7.97 -6.27
C TRP A 287 -22.40 9.04 -5.43
N ILE A 288 -21.07 9.16 -5.54
CA ILE A 288 -20.29 10.17 -4.82
C ILE A 288 -19.40 10.92 -5.81
N GLU A 289 -19.68 12.19 -6.01
CA GLU A 289 -18.89 13.08 -6.85
C GLU A 289 -17.80 13.78 -6.04
N THR A 290 -16.64 14.02 -6.66
CA THR A 290 -15.62 14.90 -6.08
C THR A 290 -15.74 16.23 -6.78
N ILE A 291 -16.01 17.29 -6.02
CA ILE A 291 -15.96 18.65 -6.54
C ILE A 291 -14.53 19.16 -6.29
N PRO A 292 -13.71 19.37 -7.34
CA PRO A 292 -12.30 19.72 -7.20
C PRO A 292 -12.11 20.92 -6.29
N GLY A 293 -11.20 20.81 -5.33
CA GLY A 293 -10.91 21.88 -4.35
C GLY A 293 -11.99 22.10 -3.27
N ALA A 294 -13.24 21.74 -3.52
CA ALA A 294 -14.35 21.99 -2.60
C ALA A 294 -14.61 20.82 -1.65
N GLY A 295 -14.82 19.59 -2.15
CA GLY A 295 -15.24 18.49 -1.29
C GLY A 295 -15.88 17.31 -2.00
N LEU A 296 -16.78 16.62 -1.31
CA LEU A 296 -17.54 15.49 -1.83
C LEU A 296 -19.03 15.75 -1.81
N LEU A 297 -19.75 15.23 -2.80
CA LEU A 297 -21.20 15.34 -2.92
C LEU A 297 -21.81 13.94 -3.10
N LEU A 298 -22.84 13.62 -2.32
CA LEU A 298 -23.60 12.37 -2.43
C LEU A 298 -24.86 12.59 -3.27
N HIS A 299 -24.93 11.90 -4.40
CA HIS A 299 -26.04 11.88 -5.36
C HIS A 299 -27.02 10.77 -5.01
N ALA A 300 -27.72 10.92 -3.89
CA ALA A 300 -28.76 9.99 -3.46
C ALA A 300 -29.85 10.69 -2.64
N ARG A 301 -31.05 10.11 -2.65
CA ARG A 301 -32.11 10.42 -1.70
C ARG A 301 -31.88 9.59 -0.43
N VAL A 302 -31.76 10.25 0.71
CA VAL A 302 -31.46 9.58 1.98
C VAL A 302 -32.75 9.29 2.74
N LYS A 303 -32.91 8.05 3.22
CA LYS A 303 -33.91 7.68 4.22
C LYS A 303 -33.18 7.31 5.51
N SER A 304 -33.50 8.00 6.60
CA SER A 304 -33.01 7.62 7.92
C SER A 304 -34.02 6.66 8.55
N ARG A 305 -33.53 5.59 9.17
CA ARG A 305 -34.35 4.64 9.92
C ARG A 305 -33.87 4.53 11.35
#